data_AF-A0A1G6LGC0-F1
#
_entry.id   AF-A0A1G6LGC0-F1
#
_cell.length_a   1.000
_cell.length_b   1.000
_cell.length_c   1.000
_cell.angle_alpha   90.00
_cell.angle_beta   90.00
_cell.angle_gamma   90.00
#
_symmetry.space_group_name_H-M   'P 1'
#
loop_
_entity.id
_entity.type
_entity.pdbx_description
1 polymer ?
#
loop_
_entity_poly.entity_id
_entity_poly.type
_entity_poly.pdbx_seq_one_letter_code
_entity_poly.pdbx_strand_id
1 'polypeptide(L)' 'MIDENYQGRGIARLAVQLMISEIAKLPDGAKVVVGYHSNNKAAHHLYASLGFVDNGDRFGKEMAVIKNLK' A
#
# COMPACT_ATOMS: atom_id res chain seq x y z
N MET A 1 1.66 -7.84 -8.66
CA MET A 1 1.29 -9.06 -7.91
C MET A 1 2.55 -9.86 -7.63
N ILE A 2 2.61 -10.58 -6.52
CA ILE A 2 3.68 -11.54 -6.22
C ILE A 2 3.15 -12.92 -6.59
N ASP A 3 3.93 -13.68 -7.33
CA ASP A 3 3.64 -15.08 -7.65
C ASP A 3 3.37 -15.87 -6.35
N GLU A 4 2.34 -16.73 -6.38
CA GLU A 4 1.85 -17.47 -5.21
C GLU A 4 2.95 -18.29 -4.51
N ASN A 5 3.89 -18.84 -5.27
CA ASN A 5 5.01 -19.64 -4.74
C ASN A 5 5.99 -18.81 -3.91
N TYR A 6 5.93 -17.50 -4.04
CA TYR A 6 6.81 -16.53 -3.40
C TYR A 6 6.07 -15.63 -2.38
N GLN A 7 4.77 -15.83 -2.18
CA GLN A 7 4.01 -15.12 -1.15
C GLN A 7 4.38 -15.59 0.26
N GLY A 8 4.01 -14.81 1.28
CA GLY A 8 4.32 -15.11 2.68
C GLY A 8 5.79 -14.89 3.09
N ARG A 9 6.67 -14.55 2.15
CA ARG A 9 8.12 -14.35 2.38
C ARG A 9 8.53 -12.89 2.64
N GLY A 10 7.57 -12.01 2.89
CA GLY A 10 7.84 -10.58 3.11
C GLY A 10 8.19 -9.75 1.86
N ILE A 11 8.21 -10.35 0.67
CA ILE A 11 8.57 -9.68 -0.59
C ILE A 11 7.71 -8.45 -0.85
N ALA A 12 6.39 -8.55 -0.66
CA ALA A 12 5.48 -7.43 -0.86
C ALA A 12 5.79 -6.25 0.07
N ARG A 13 6.20 -6.52 1.32
CA ARG A 13 6.60 -5.49 2.29
C ARG A 13 7.83 -4.75 1.79
N LEU A 14 8.87 -5.49 1.39
CA LEU A 14 10.11 -4.90 0.88
C LEU A 14 9.87 -4.10 -0.41
N ALA A 15 9.10 -4.66 -1.35
CA ALA A 15 8.76 -3.99 -2.61
C ALA A 15 8.03 -2.67 -2.38
N VAL A 16 7.06 -2.63 -1.46
CA VAL A 16 6.34 -1.39 -1.14
C VAL A 16 7.25 -0.38 -0.44
N GLN A 17 8.14 -0.81 0.46
CA GLN A 17 9.12 0.09 1.09
C GLN A 17 10.07 0.72 0.08
N LEU A 18 10.59 -0.07 -0.86
CA LEU A 18 11.44 0.43 -1.95
C LEU A 18 10.67 1.42 -2.83
N MET A 19 9.44 1.08 -3.22
CA MET A 19 8.58 1.97 -4.01
C MET A 19 8.31 3.31 -3.28
N ILE A 20 8.00 3.27 -1.98
CA ILE A 20 7.83 4.49 -1.17
C ILE A 20 9.11 5.33 -1.17
N SER A 21 10.27 4.69 -0.99
CA SER A 21 11.58 5.36 -1.00
C SER A 21 11.85 6.06 -2.34
N GLU A 22 11.53 5.41 -3.46
CA GLU A 22 11.70 6.03 -4.77
C GLU A 22 10.70 7.16 -5.03
N ILE A 23 9.43 7.01 -4.64
CA ILE A 23 8.42 8.06 -4.78
C ILE A 23 8.80 9.28 -3.93
N ALA A 24 9.34 9.10 -2.73
CA ALA A 24 9.76 10.18 -1.86
C ALA A 24 10.87 11.07 -2.46
N LYS A 25 11.63 10.55 -3.44
CA LYS A 25 12.66 11.33 -4.16
C LYS A 25 12.08 12.22 -5.26
N LEU A 26 10.83 11.97 -5.68
CA LEU A 26 10.19 12.79 -6.71
C LEU A 26 9.83 14.17 -6.12
N PRO A 27 10.00 15.26 -6.89
CA PRO A 27 9.69 16.62 -6.40
C PRO A 27 8.26 16.74 -5.86
N ASP A 28 7.31 16.06 -6.51
CA ASP A 28 5.88 16.06 -6.16
C ASP A 28 5.44 14.81 -5.38
N GLY A 29 6.38 14.00 -4.87
CA GLY A 29 6.14 12.80 -4.09
C GLY A 29 5.62 13.06 -2.67
N ALA A 30 4.44 13.67 -2.53
CA ALA A 30 3.89 14.07 -1.23
C ALA A 30 3.16 12.94 -0.50
N LYS A 31 2.54 12.01 -1.24
CA LYS A 31 1.75 10.90 -0.67
C LYS A 31 1.64 9.73 -1.64
N VAL A 32 1.35 8.55 -1.10
CA VAL A 32 1.00 7.34 -1.85
C VAL A 32 -0.43 6.96 -1.48
N VAL A 33 -1.24 6.67 -2.50
CA VAL A 33 -2.61 6.18 -2.34
C VAL A 33 -2.69 4.80 -2.96
N VAL A 34 -3.27 3.85 -2.23
CA VAL A 34 -3.45 2.47 -2.72
C VAL A 34 -4.92 2.09 -2.61
N GLY A 35 -5.50 1.66 -3.73
CA GLY A 35 -6.83 1.07 -3.80
C GLY A 35 -6.79 -0.45 -3.72
N TYR A 36 -7.69 -1.05 -2.93
CA TYR A 36 -7.91 -2.49 -2.93
C TYR A 36 -9.30 -2.85 -2.43
N HIS A 37 -9.79 -4.04 -2.78
CA HIS A 37 -11.11 -4.50 -2.37
C HIS A 37 -11.14 -4.68 -0.85
N SER A 38 -12.17 -4.18 -0.18
CA SER A 38 -12.31 -4.20 1.29
C SER A 38 -12.15 -5.60 1.92
N ASN A 39 -12.61 -6.65 1.23
CA ASN A 39 -12.41 -8.05 1.64
C ASN A 39 -10.97 -8.59 1.51
N ASN A 40 -10.04 -7.88 0.88
CA ASN A 40 -8.65 -8.30 0.75
C ASN A 40 -7.86 -8.03 2.04
N LYS A 41 -8.06 -8.90 3.03
CA LYS A 41 -7.44 -8.79 4.37
C LYS A 41 -5.91 -8.81 4.32
N ALA A 42 -5.32 -9.54 3.38
CA ALA A 42 -3.86 -9.61 3.22
C ALA A 42 -3.29 -8.25 2.79
N ALA A 43 -3.92 -7.59 1.81
CA ALA A 43 -3.56 -6.24 1.41
C ALA A 43 -3.77 -5.24 2.55
N HIS A 44 -4.93 -5.33 3.23
CA HIS A 44 -5.25 -4.46 4.36
C HIS A 44 -4.17 -4.50 5.45
N HIS A 45 -3.81 -5.71 5.92
CA HIS A 45 -2.78 -5.87 6.94
C HIS A 45 -1.40 -5.42 6.46
N LEU A 46 -1.05 -5.71 5.20
CA LEU A 46 0.23 -5.28 4.62
C LEU A 46 0.35 -3.75 4.66
N TYR A 47 -0.62 -3.02 4.11
CA TYR A 47 -0.55 -1.57 4.02
C TYR A 47 -0.69 -0.90 5.40
N ALA A 48 -1.55 -1.41 6.27
CA ALA A 48 -1.64 -0.93 7.65
C ALA A 48 -0.30 -1.10 8.39
N SER A 49 0.37 -2.25 8.23
CA SER A 49 1.70 -2.50 8.84
C SER A 49 2.84 -1.62 8.29
N LEU A 50 2.59 -0.90 7.20
CA LEU A 50 3.51 0.04 6.57
C LEU A 50 3.11 1.50 6.85
N GLY A 51 2.10 1.72 7.68
CA GLY A 51 1.64 3.04 8.10
C GLY A 51 0.79 3.75 7.05
N PHE A 52 0.09 3.00 6.19
CA PHE A 52 -1.04 3.56 5.44
C PHE A 52 -2.26 3.66 6.35
N VAL A 53 -3.04 4.72 6.18
CA VAL A 53 -4.23 5.02 6.98
C VAL A 53 -5.47 4.94 6.09
N ASP A 54 -6.50 4.25 6.58
CA ASP A 54 -7.83 4.26 5.99
C ASP A 54 -8.61 5.47 6.53
N ASN A 55 -8.91 6.45 5.68
CA ASN A 55 -9.69 7.64 6.04
C ASN A 55 -11.19 7.50 5.70
N GLY A 56 -11.63 6.30 5.31
CA GLY A 56 -13.01 6.06 4.88
C GLY A 56 -13.26 6.31 3.39
N ASP A 57 -12.22 6.53 2.59
CA ASP A 57 -12.33 6.71 1.14
C ASP A 57 -12.77 5.40 0.45
N ARG A 58 -13.85 5.46 -0.34
CA ARG A 58 -14.45 4.28 -0.99
C ARG A 58 -14.80 4.55 -2.44
N PHE A 59 -14.62 3.53 -3.28
CA PHE A 59 -14.99 3.54 -4.70
C PHE A 59 -15.71 2.23 -5.03
N GLY A 60 -17.04 2.24 -4.90
CA GLY A 60 -17.82 1.00 -4.98
C GLY A 60 -17.45 0.02 -3.86
N LYS A 61 -16.86 -1.13 -4.22
CA LYS A 61 -16.41 -2.16 -3.26
C LYS A 61 -14.94 -1.99 -2.84
N GLU A 62 -14.22 -1.08 -3.49
CA GLU A 62 -12.83 -0.77 -3.23
C GLU A 62 -12.71 0.26 -2.10
N MET A 63 -11.64 0.15 -1.33
CA MET A 63 -11.20 1.14 -0.36
C MET A 63 -9.87 1.75 -0.78
N ALA A 64 -9.63 3.00 -0.40
CA ALA A 64 -8.35 3.65 -0.60
C ALA A 64 -7.69 3.97 0.75
N VAL A 65 -6.39 3.68 0.86
CA VAL A 65 -5.58 4.03 2.02
C VAL A 65 -4.43 4.94 1.61
N ILE A 66 -4.05 5.84 2.51
CA ILE A 66 -3.12 6.93 2.23
C ILE A 66 -1.91 6.84 3.16
N LYS A 67 -0.72 7.02 2.59
CA LYS A 67 0.52 7.28 3.34
C LYS A 67 1.12 8.61 2.89
N ASN A 68 1.18 9.58 3.80
CA ASN A 68 1.90 10.82 3.55
C ASN A 68 3.41 10.57 3.69
N LEU A 69 4.20 11.19 2.81
CA LEU A 69 5.66 11.08 2.76
C LEU A 69 6.37 12.37 3.22
N LYS A 70 5.60 13.44 3.46
CA LYS A 70 6.00 14.74 3.99
C LYS A 70 5.16 15.07 5.21
#